data_AF-A0A7Y7WMZ8-F1
#
_entry.id   AF-A0A7Y7WMZ8-F1
#
_cell.length_a   1.000
_cell.length_b   1.000
_cell.length_c   1.000
_cell.angle_alpha   90.00
_cell.angle_beta   90.00
_cell.angle_gamma   90.00
#
_symmetry.space_group_name_H-M   'P 1'
#
loop_
_entity.id
_entity.type
_entity.pdbx_description
1 polymer ?
#
loop_
_entity_poly.entity_id
_entity_poly.type
_entity_poly.pdbx_seq_one_letter_code
_entity_poly.pdbx_strand_id
1 'polypeptide(L)'
;MERIEPTMVFTLPPELPDIPGSKLMGTFRARFAVRPKRGQRGAVLRSMLRKGELCITDEEVVLIKSSRRLFRRSTETKRVIPRSQIFDAKTIRKYVYFDIHGPDGIQHVFLIASSRDAAQQILEWLPGHATPAHEAEQIALSSYSERIRTLAPITWATYGLIAINVLVYLAMCAGGVGVMAQNLAMTVKWGTNFGPDTLTGQWWRLLTSVFVHFGLIHLMLNMFTLYQIGRLAERLYGSGRFLMLYLFAGVTGSIASLLWHPMINSAGASGAIFGVFGGLLVFVLKYRHELPKSIAVQQRVSILVLIGYNLLYGFTHPGIDNGAHLGGLLGGVLLGLTLASSLNPTARTKVALESTLFSCALVLAVLIASVYPLARSSETAREEIQFRALVLSLGPTEQKTMKEMAALLRQPTDTPGKRAMIAIAISREVVPQWNKLYTAVDNARLPANSPQIVVKSAMLRYFDDMRKMCRLSSMMIAREPTPDPALLAQVKTLKSDSMEQIAVLQQLAAANKQGGRH
;
A
#
# COMPACT_ATOMS: atom_id res chain seq x y z
N MET A 1 48.48 2.81 54.15
CA MET A 1 47.51 1.85 53.56
C MET A 1 47.89 1.66 52.11
N GLU A 2 48.50 0.50 51.85
CA GLU A 2 49.16 0.15 50.59
C GLU A 2 48.19 -0.03 49.42
N ARG A 3 48.68 0.32 48.23
CA ARG A 3 48.07 0.03 46.93
C ARG A 3 48.00 -1.48 46.72
N ILE A 4 46.83 -1.97 46.31
CA ILE A 4 46.70 -3.29 45.69
C ILE A 4 46.25 -3.04 44.24
N GLU A 5 47.21 -3.13 43.32
CA GLU A 5 46.93 -3.23 41.89
C GLU A 5 46.35 -4.62 41.59
N PRO A 6 45.27 -4.73 40.79
CA PRO A 6 44.79 -6.03 40.33
C PRO A 6 45.73 -6.56 39.25
N THR A 7 46.44 -7.63 39.58
CA THR A 7 47.26 -8.42 38.66
C THR A 7 46.35 -8.98 37.54
N MET A 8 46.43 -8.42 36.33
CA MET A 8 45.88 -9.05 35.14
C MET A 8 46.73 -10.28 34.81
N VAL A 9 46.25 -11.45 35.22
CA VAL A 9 46.76 -12.72 34.72
C VAL A 9 46.37 -12.83 33.25
N PHE A 10 47.33 -12.56 32.35
CA PHE A 10 47.23 -12.95 30.96
C PHE A 10 47.25 -14.47 30.89
N THR A 11 46.09 -15.11 30.86
CA THR A 11 46.00 -16.46 30.32
C THR A 11 46.36 -16.37 28.84
N LEU A 12 47.52 -16.91 28.47
CA LEU A 12 47.91 -17.14 27.09
C LEU A 12 46.72 -17.76 26.34
N PRO A 13 46.41 -17.31 25.11
CA PRO A 13 45.45 -18.02 24.27
C PRO A 13 45.89 -19.48 24.13
N PRO A 14 44.95 -20.44 24.02
CA PRO A 14 45.31 -21.82 23.71
C PRO A 14 46.24 -21.82 22.49
N GLU A 15 47.34 -22.56 22.57
CA GLU A 15 48.34 -22.67 21.51
C GLU A 15 47.64 -22.78 20.15
N LEU A 16 47.93 -21.82 19.28
CA LEU A 16 47.54 -21.85 17.88
C LEU A 16 48.04 -23.18 17.31
N PRO A 17 47.27 -23.86 16.45
CA PRO A 17 47.76 -25.06 15.80
C PRO A 17 49.10 -24.76 15.13
N ASP A 18 50.12 -25.52 15.50
CA ASP A 18 51.42 -25.56 14.86
C ASP A 18 51.18 -26.05 13.42
N ILE A 19 51.05 -25.11 12.48
CA ILE A 19 50.91 -25.40 11.05
C ILE A 19 52.32 -25.27 10.47
N PRO A 20 53.02 -26.39 10.23
CA PRO A 20 54.44 -26.35 9.88
C PRO A 20 54.65 -25.56 8.59
N GLY A 21 55.43 -24.48 8.65
CA GLY A 21 55.88 -23.72 7.49
C GLY A 21 55.04 -22.50 7.07
N SER A 22 53.87 -22.25 7.69
CA SER A 22 52.99 -21.12 7.29
C SER A 22 53.03 -19.94 8.28
N LYS A 23 53.11 -18.71 7.78
CA LYS A 23 53.12 -17.48 8.60
C LYS A 23 51.69 -17.05 8.90
N LEU A 24 51.30 -17.05 10.18
CA LEU A 24 49.99 -16.55 10.63
C LEU A 24 49.85 -15.05 10.32
N MET A 25 48.82 -14.70 9.56
CA MET A 25 48.45 -13.30 9.29
C MET A 25 47.56 -12.77 10.41
N GLY A 26 46.59 -13.59 10.87
CA GLY A 26 45.89 -13.35 12.13
C GLY A 26 44.61 -14.16 12.32
N THR A 27 43.91 -13.87 13.43
CA THR A 27 42.79 -14.67 13.93
C THR A 27 41.58 -13.80 14.24
N PHE A 28 40.40 -14.23 13.78
CA PHE A 28 39.15 -13.52 13.97
C PHE A 28 38.07 -14.42 14.59
N ARG A 29 37.36 -13.90 15.58
CA ARG A 29 36.13 -14.54 16.07
C ARG A 29 34.99 -14.25 15.10
N ALA A 30 34.37 -15.30 14.58
CA ALA A 30 33.30 -15.17 13.60
C ALA A 30 32.22 -16.24 13.76
N ARG A 31 31.09 -16.04 13.10
CA ARG A 31 30.12 -17.12 12.87
C ARG A 31 30.09 -17.48 11.41
N PHE A 32 30.27 -18.75 11.07
CA PHE A 32 30.37 -19.13 9.66
C PHE A 32 29.61 -20.41 9.30
N ALA A 33 29.33 -20.54 8.01
CA ALA A 33 28.75 -21.72 7.38
C ALA A 33 29.38 -21.92 6.00
N VAL A 34 29.60 -23.17 5.61
CA VAL A 34 30.03 -23.54 4.26
C VAL A 34 28.93 -24.38 3.63
N ARG A 35 28.54 -24.06 2.39
CA ARG A 35 27.40 -24.71 1.71
C ARG A 35 27.71 -24.93 0.22
N PRO A 36 27.26 -26.03 -0.39
CA PRO A 36 27.37 -26.20 -1.85
C PRO A 36 26.62 -25.09 -2.60
N LYS A 37 27.18 -24.61 -3.71
CA LYS A 37 26.63 -23.54 -4.57
C LYS A 37 25.53 -24.07 -5.50
N ARG A 38 24.62 -24.93 -5.02
CA ARG A 38 23.47 -25.44 -5.80
C ARG A 38 22.28 -24.49 -5.71
N GLY A 39 21.80 -24.07 -6.89
CA GLY A 39 20.49 -23.49 -7.22
C GLY A 39 19.80 -22.65 -6.14
N GLN A 40 19.76 -21.33 -6.35
CA GLN A 40 18.96 -20.36 -5.60
C GLN A 40 17.55 -20.88 -5.21
N ARG A 41 17.41 -21.47 -4.02
CA ARG A 41 16.15 -21.52 -3.28
C ARG A 41 16.43 -21.13 -1.86
N GLY A 42 15.86 -19.99 -1.49
CA GLY A 42 16.08 -19.31 -0.24
C GLY A 42 15.54 -20.08 0.95
N ALA A 43 16.30 -20.03 2.03
CA ALA A 43 15.82 -19.70 3.36
C ALA A 43 17.05 -19.35 4.20
N VAL A 44 17.21 -18.06 4.51
CA VAL A 44 18.21 -17.56 5.44
C VAL A 44 17.76 -17.98 6.85
N LEU A 45 17.96 -19.24 7.21
CA LEU A 45 17.91 -19.64 8.61
C LEU A 45 19.27 -19.28 9.24
N ARG A 46 19.27 -18.17 9.99
CA ARG A 46 20.36 -17.78 10.92
C ARG A 46 20.75 -18.93 11.88
N SER A 47 19.90 -19.94 12.04
CA SER A 47 20.05 -21.06 12.97
C SER A 47 21.20 -22.03 12.66
N MET A 48 21.85 -21.94 11.49
CA MET A 48 22.96 -22.84 11.14
C MET A 48 24.36 -22.21 11.28
N LEU A 49 24.46 -20.92 11.59
CA LEU A 49 25.75 -20.25 11.74
C LEU A 49 26.35 -20.57 13.11
N ARG A 50 27.47 -21.29 13.11
CA ARG A 50 28.14 -21.70 14.34
C ARG A 50 29.22 -20.71 14.71
N LYS A 51 29.36 -20.43 16.02
CA LYS A 51 30.48 -19.66 16.55
C LYS A 51 31.77 -20.44 16.33
N GLY A 52 32.83 -19.74 15.97
CA GLY A 52 34.14 -20.30 15.75
C GLY A 52 35.19 -19.22 15.57
N GLU A 53 36.39 -19.67 15.21
CA GLU A 53 37.53 -18.82 14.89
C GLU A 53 37.95 -19.04 13.44
N LEU A 54 38.33 -17.94 12.79
CA LEU A 54 38.89 -17.90 11.45
C LEU A 54 40.37 -17.54 11.62
N CYS A 55 41.27 -18.46 11.30
CA CYS A 55 42.69 -18.18 11.22
C CYS A 55 43.08 -18.04 9.75
N ILE A 56 43.81 -16.98 9.41
CA ILE A 56 44.32 -16.74 8.06
C ILE A 56 45.84 -16.81 8.12
N THR A 57 46.43 -17.65 7.29
CA THR A 57 47.87 -17.73 7.05
C THR A 57 48.18 -17.25 5.62
N ASP A 58 49.47 -17.17 5.31
CA ASP A 58 50.00 -16.90 3.98
C ASP A 58 49.64 -17.96 2.93
N GLU A 59 49.38 -19.21 3.33
CA GLU A 59 49.02 -20.32 2.42
C GLU A 59 47.56 -20.79 2.54
N GLU A 60 46.94 -20.64 3.71
CA GLU A 60 45.66 -21.29 4.02
C GLU A 60 44.70 -20.40 4.83
N VAL A 61 43.41 -20.74 4.78
CA VAL A 61 42.36 -20.21 5.64
C VAL A 61 41.76 -21.35 6.45
N VAL A 62 41.88 -21.29 7.77
CA VAL A 62 41.41 -22.34 8.68
C VAL A 62 40.17 -21.88 9.41
N LEU A 63 39.08 -22.62 9.21
CA LEU A 63 37.81 -22.44 9.89
C LEU A 63 37.71 -23.41 11.08
N ILE A 64 37.80 -22.88 12.30
CA ILE A 64 37.73 -23.64 13.54
C ILE A 64 36.34 -23.52 14.14
N LYS A 65 35.58 -24.61 14.19
CA LYS A 65 34.27 -24.66 14.84
C LYS A 65 34.40 -25.22 16.24
N SER A 66 33.98 -24.45 17.25
CA SER A 66 33.88 -24.96 18.63
C SER A 66 32.44 -25.36 18.93
N SER A 67 32.19 -26.64 19.19
CA SER A 67 30.88 -27.16 19.58
C SER A 67 30.86 -27.52 21.07
N ARG A 68 30.10 -26.77 21.87
CA ARG A 68 29.77 -27.17 23.25
C ARG A 68 28.45 -27.94 23.24
N ARG A 69 28.46 -29.22 23.60
CA ARG A 69 27.24 -29.97 23.97
C ARG A 69 27.14 -29.98 25.49
N LEU A 70 25.92 -29.81 26.01
CA LEU A 70 25.63 -30.04 27.42
C LEU A 70 26.11 -31.46 27.77
N PHE A 71 26.94 -31.59 28.81
CA PHE A 71 27.48 -32.86 29.32
C PHE A 71 28.53 -33.62 28.47
N ARG A 72 29.19 -33.01 27.47
CA ARG A 72 30.30 -33.67 26.73
C ARG A 72 31.48 -32.72 26.47
N ARG A 73 32.72 -33.25 26.50
CA ARG A 73 33.97 -32.54 26.16
C ARG A 73 33.80 -31.77 24.83
N SER A 74 34.29 -30.53 24.76
CA SER A 74 34.16 -29.71 23.56
C SER A 74 34.87 -30.37 22.38
N THR A 75 34.18 -30.54 21.27
CA THR A 75 34.78 -30.99 20.02
C THR A 75 35.08 -29.79 19.13
N GLU A 76 36.34 -29.68 18.70
CA GLU A 76 36.76 -28.73 17.68
C GLU A 76 36.78 -29.41 16.31
N THR A 77 36.11 -28.81 15.34
CA THR A 77 36.19 -29.24 13.94
C THR A 77 36.95 -28.19 13.17
N LYS A 78 38.14 -28.54 12.69
CA LYS A 78 38.98 -27.67 11.86
C LYS A 78 38.73 -27.99 10.39
N ARG A 79 38.52 -26.97 9.58
CA ARG A 79 38.44 -27.09 8.13
C ARG A 79 39.49 -26.17 7.52
N VAL A 80 40.49 -26.77 6.90
CA VAL A 80 41.57 -26.09 6.20
C VAL A 80 41.14 -25.85 4.76
N ILE A 81 41.36 -24.63 4.26
CA ILE A 81 41.01 -24.21 2.91
C ILE A 81 42.26 -23.58 2.29
N PRO A 82 42.88 -24.21 1.29
CA PRO A 82 44.00 -23.62 0.56
C PRO A 82 43.60 -22.29 -0.07
N ARG A 83 44.46 -21.26 -0.01
CA ARG A 83 44.18 -19.94 -0.60
C ARG A 83 43.94 -20.01 -2.11
N SER A 84 44.62 -20.91 -2.81
CA SER A 84 44.43 -21.15 -4.25
C SER A 84 43.01 -21.63 -4.60
N GLN A 85 42.26 -22.18 -3.65
CA GLN A 85 40.88 -22.61 -3.87
C GLN A 85 39.86 -21.49 -3.62
N ILE A 86 40.26 -20.36 -3.03
CA ILE A 86 39.38 -19.27 -2.65
C ILE A 86 39.28 -18.25 -3.78
N PHE A 87 38.05 -17.87 -4.12
CA PHE A 87 37.78 -16.83 -5.12
C PHE A 87 36.49 -16.07 -4.81
N ASP A 88 36.23 -14.98 -5.53
CA ASP A 88 35.00 -14.19 -5.46
C ASP A 88 34.71 -13.62 -4.04
N ALA A 89 35.76 -13.27 -3.30
CA ALA A 89 35.64 -12.73 -1.94
C ALA A 89 35.03 -11.32 -1.94
N LYS A 90 34.07 -11.07 -1.03
CA LYS A 90 33.42 -9.77 -0.85
C LYS A 90 32.91 -9.57 0.57
N THR A 91 32.67 -8.31 0.92
CA THR A 91 32.09 -7.93 2.21
C THR A 91 30.89 -6.99 2.05
N ILE A 92 29.88 -7.16 2.91
CA ILE A 92 28.75 -6.24 3.05
C ILE A 92 28.54 -6.00 4.54
N ARG A 93 28.81 -4.79 5.04
CA ARG A 93 28.77 -4.47 6.48
C ARG A 93 29.70 -5.40 7.28
N LYS A 94 29.15 -6.32 8.08
CA LYS A 94 29.91 -7.29 8.90
C LYS A 94 29.94 -8.70 8.31
N TYR A 95 29.42 -8.86 7.09
CA TYR A 95 29.27 -10.15 6.44
C TYR A 95 30.36 -10.30 5.39
N VAL A 96 31.14 -11.38 5.47
CA VAL A 96 32.14 -11.76 4.48
C VAL A 96 31.65 -12.99 3.73
N TYR A 97 31.80 -12.98 2.41
CA TYR A 97 31.39 -14.05 1.51
C TYR A 97 32.56 -14.38 0.61
N PHE A 98 32.80 -15.65 0.34
CA PHE A 98 33.72 -16.09 -0.71
C PHE A 98 33.31 -17.47 -1.22
N ASP A 99 33.78 -17.83 -2.39
CA ASP A 99 33.62 -19.14 -2.98
C ASP A 99 34.89 -19.97 -2.83
N ILE A 100 34.70 -21.29 -2.73
CA ILE A 100 35.80 -22.25 -2.71
C ILE A 100 35.53 -23.41 -3.66
N HIS A 101 36.58 -23.94 -4.28
CA HIS A 101 36.51 -25.24 -4.97
C HIS A 101 36.49 -26.38 -3.93
N GLY A 102 35.31 -26.96 -3.69
CA GLY A 102 35.14 -28.12 -2.82
C GLY A 102 35.17 -29.45 -3.60
N PRO A 103 35.21 -30.59 -2.89
CA PRO A 103 35.27 -31.92 -3.51
C PRO A 103 34.05 -32.25 -4.40
N ASP A 104 32.86 -31.73 -4.06
CA ASP A 104 31.62 -31.91 -4.82
C ASP A 104 31.28 -30.70 -5.74
N GLY A 105 32.27 -29.88 -6.05
CA GLY A 105 32.12 -28.62 -6.80
C GLY A 105 32.16 -27.37 -5.93
N ILE A 106 31.73 -26.23 -6.49
CA ILE A 106 31.87 -24.92 -5.83
C ILE A 106 31.01 -24.86 -4.57
N GLN A 107 31.60 -24.36 -3.47
CA GLN A 107 30.93 -24.12 -2.20
C GLN A 107 31.02 -22.64 -1.81
N HIS A 108 29.93 -22.08 -1.33
CA HIS A 108 29.87 -20.74 -0.75
C HIS A 108 30.21 -20.78 0.74
N VAL A 109 31.15 -19.94 1.15
CA VAL A 109 31.45 -19.65 2.55
C VAL A 109 30.79 -18.34 2.94
N PHE A 110 29.99 -18.39 4.00
CA PHE A 110 29.34 -17.22 4.61
C PHE A 110 29.90 -17.01 6.00
N LEU A 111 30.33 -15.80 6.32
CA LEU A 111 30.96 -15.44 7.58
C LEU A 111 30.39 -14.14 8.14
N ILE A 112 30.08 -14.10 9.44
CA ILE A 112 29.71 -12.90 10.20
C ILE A 112 30.87 -12.55 11.12
N ALA A 113 31.57 -11.47 10.82
CA ALA A 113 32.63 -10.93 11.67
C ALA A 113 32.05 -10.23 12.91
N SER A 114 32.91 -9.98 13.90
CA SER A 114 32.57 -9.26 15.13
C SER A 114 32.18 -7.80 14.87
N SER A 115 32.86 -7.14 13.93
CA SER A 115 32.62 -5.75 13.53
C SER A 115 32.71 -5.57 12.01
N ARG A 116 32.38 -4.36 11.52
CA ARG A 116 32.58 -3.97 10.13
C ARG A 116 34.06 -3.95 9.77
N ASP A 117 34.89 -3.42 10.66
CA ASP A 117 36.34 -3.30 10.44
C ASP A 117 37.01 -4.67 10.40
N ALA A 118 36.59 -5.59 11.27
CA ALA A 118 37.03 -6.99 11.22
C ALA A 118 36.63 -7.66 9.90
N ALA A 119 35.41 -7.41 9.38
CA ALA A 119 35.00 -7.94 8.09
C ALA A 119 35.83 -7.38 6.92
N GLN A 120 36.22 -6.11 7.01
CA GLN A 120 37.07 -5.45 6.02
C GLN A 120 38.49 -6.01 6.05
N GLN A 121 39.08 -6.14 7.23
CA GLN A 121 40.42 -6.71 7.42
C GLN A 121 40.48 -8.18 6.97
N ILE A 122 39.44 -8.97 7.27
CA ILE A 122 39.32 -10.34 6.75
C ILE A 122 39.33 -10.33 5.22
N LEU A 123 38.56 -9.44 4.59
CA LEU A 123 38.51 -9.36 3.13
C LEU A 123 39.88 -9.00 2.53
N GLU A 124 40.61 -8.07 3.14
CA GLU A 124 41.95 -7.66 2.70
C GLU A 124 42.98 -8.79 2.79
N TRP A 125 42.80 -9.73 3.72
CA TRP A 125 43.70 -10.87 3.87
C TRP A 125 43.29 -12.10 3.05
N LEU A 126 42.06 -12.14 2.53
CA LEU A 126 41.61 -13.19 1.62
C LEU A 126 42.27 -13.04 0.24
N PRO A 127 42.45 -14.14 -0.51
CA PRO A 127 42.98 -14.09 -1.87
C PRO A 127 42.10 -13.23 -2.79
N GLY A 128 42.73 -12.37 -3.59
CA GLY A 128 42.06 -11.48 -4.54
C GLY A 128 41.62 -12.14 -5.85
N HIS A 129 41.61 -13.47 -5.95
CA HIS A 129 41.19 -14.17 -7.17
C HIS A 129 39.70 -13.98 -7.40
N ALA A 130 39.31 -13.45 -8.55
CA ALA A 130 37.92 -13.27 -8.92
C ALA A 130 37.64 -13.89 -10.29
N THR A 131 36.46 -14.50 -10.42
CA THR A 131 35.98 -14.96 -11.73
C THR A 131 35.64 -13.76 -12.60
N PRO A 132 35.75 -13.86 -13.94
CA PRO A 132 35.35 -12.77 -14.84
C PRO A 132 33.91 -12.29 -14.60
N ALA A 133 33.01 -13.20 -14.20
CA ALA A 133 31.63 -12.88 -13.88
C ALA A 133 31.49 -12.06 -12.57
N HIS A 134 32.33 -12.33 -11.57
CA HIS A 134 32.36 -11.60 -10.31
C HIS A 134 32.97 -10.21 -10.48
N GLU A 135 34.11 -10.12 -11.18
CA GLU A 135 34.75 -8.84 -11.52
C GLU A 135 33.79 -7.94 -12.29
N ALA A 136 33.13 -8.48 -13.33
CA ALA A 136 32.12 -7.75 -14.09
C ALA A 136 30.94 -7.27 -13.20
N GLU A 137 30.50 -8.07 -12.23
CA GLU A 137 29.47 -7.64 -11.28
C GLU A 137 29.98 -6.54 -10.34
N GLN A 138 31.22 -6.63 -9.82
CA GLN A 138 31.79 -5.57 -8.97
C GLN A 138 31.95 -4.26 -9.72
N ILE A 139 32.45 -4.28 -10.96
CA ILE A 139 32.56 -3.11 -11.84
C ILE A 139 31.18 -2.52 -12.12
N ALA A 140 30.19 -3.37 -12.39
CA ALA A 140 28.81 -2.92 -12.59
C ALA A 140 28.24 -2.27 -11.32
N LEU A 141 28.49 -2.83 -10.14
CA LEU A 141 28.02 -2.30 -8.86
C LEU A 141 28.65 -0.94 -8.52
N SER A 142 29.97 -0.80 -8.70
CA SER A 142 30.69 0.44 -8.39
C SER A 142 30.23 1.59 -9.29
N SER A 143 30.05 1.31 -10.59
CA SER A 143 29.60 2.32 -11.57
C SER A 143 28.08 2.55 -11.58
N TYR A 144 27.26 1.63 -11.05
CA TYR A 144 25.79 1.71 -11.13
C TYR A 144 25.23 3.02 -10.56
N SER A 145 25.69 3.41 -9.37
CA SER A 145 25.17 4.58 -8.68
C SER A 145 25.44 5.88 -9.42
N GLU A 146 26.60 5.97 -10.08
CA GLU A 146 26.99 7.09 -10.92
C GLU A 146 26.18 7.09 -12.22
N ARG A 147 26.07 5.94 -12.90
CA ARG A 147 25.30 5.77 -14.14
C ARG A 147 23.84 6.19 -14.01
N ILE A 148 23.18 5.90 -12.88
CA ILE A 148 21.78 6.33 -12.69
C ILE A 148 21.66 7.79 -12.25
N ARG A 149 22.72 8.39 -11.68
CA ARG A 149 22.76 9.81 -11.31
C ARG A 149 23.02 10.70 -12.52
N THR A 150 23.79 10.26 -13.50
CA THR A 150 23.99 11.03 -14.74
C THR A 150 22.71 11.18 -15.55
N LEU A 151 21.80 10.19 -15.47
CA LEU A 151 20.50 10.24 -16.15
C LEU A 151 19.51 11.24 -15.54
N ALA A 152 19.49 11.38 -14.21
CA ALA A 152 18.73 12.40 -13.51
C ALA A 152 19.49 12.83 -12.24
N PRO A 153 20.32 13.90 -12.33
CA PRO A 153 21.15 14.35 -11.20
C PRO A 153 20.30 14.78 -10.00
N ILE A 154 19.18 15.45 -10.29
CA ILE A 154 18.21 15.93 -9.31
C ILE A 154 16.87 15.27 -9.62
N THR A 155 16.30 14.61 -8.61
CA THR A 155 14.97 13.98 -8.69
C THR A 155 13.86 15.00 -8.35
N TRP A 156 13.80 16.09 -9.11
CA TRP A 156 12.92 17.24 -8.80
C TRP A 156 11.44 16.88 -8.91
N ALA A 157 11.08 16.00 -9.84
CA ALA A 157 9.68 15.64 -10.05
C ALA A 157 9.12 14.89 -8.83
N THR A 158 9.91 13.98 -8.25
CA THR A 158 9.52 13.27 -7.02
C THR A 158 9.30 14.25 -5.87
N TYR A 159 10.22 15.20 -5.67
CA TYR A 159 10.08 16.20 -4.60
C TYR A 159 8.92 17.16 -4.86
N GLY A 160 8.70 17.58 -6.11
CA GLY A 160 7.56 18.41 -6.51
C GLY A 160 6.23 17.71 -6.25
N LEU A 161 6.10 16.44 -6.61
CA LEU A 161 4.91 15.65 -6.31
C LEU A 161 4.69 15.54 -4.80
N ILE A 162 5.73 15.25 -4.01
CA ILE A 162 5.63 15.20 -2.55
C ILE A 162 5.14 16.55 -1.99
N ALA A 163 5.75 17.65 -2.44
CA ALA A 163 5.39 18.99 -2.00
C ALA A 163 3.91 19.31 -2.32
N ILE A 164 3.45 19.02 -3.54
CA ILE A 164 2.05 19.23 -3.94
C ILE A 164 1.10 18.43 -3.03
N ASN A 165 1.38 17.14 -2.81
CA ASN A 165 0.55 16.30 -1.95
C ASN A 165 0.46 16.83 -0.50
N VAL A 166 1.60 17.28 0.05
CA VAL A 166 1.65 17.88 1.39
C VAL A 166 0.87 19.19 1.43
N LEU A 167 1.06 20.08 0.45
CA LEU A 167 0.37 21.37 0.39
C LEU A 167 -1.15 21.20 0.25
N VAL A 168 -1.61 20.30 -0.63
CA VAL A 168 -3.05 19.99 -0.78
C VAL A 168 -3.61 19.48 0.54
N TYR A 169 -2.90 18.56 1.21
CA TYR A 169 -3.36 18.02 2.48
C TYR A 169 -3.40 19.08 3.61
N LEU A 170 -2.43 19.99 3.67
CA LEU A 170 -2.46 21.12 4.60
C LEU A 170 -3.64 22.06 4.33
N ALA A 171 -3.93 22.33 3.05
CA ALA A 171 -5.09 23.12 2.65
C ALA A 171 -6.41 22.44 3.04
N MET A 172 -6.51 21.11 2.88
CA MET A 172 -7.65 20.32 3.36
C MET A 172 -7.84 20.45 4.88
N CYS A 173 -6.75 20.37 5.64
CA CYS A 173 -6.78 20.53 7.09
C CYS A 173 -7.27 21.92 7.49
N ALA A 174 -6.74 22.98 6.86
CA ALA A 174 -7.17 24.35 7.06
C ALA A 174 -8.65 24.56 6.68
N GLY A 175 -9.13 23.84 5.67
CA GLY A 175 -10.54 23.82 5.26
C GLY A 175 -11.47 22.97 6.14
N GLY A 176 -11.00 22.43 7.27
CA GLY A 176 -11.83 21.73 8.25
C GLY A 176 -12.08 20.24 7.96
N VAL A 177 -11.36 19.62 7.01
CA VAL A 177 -11.51 18.19 6.70
C VAL A 177 -11.12 17.30 7.88
N GLY A 178 -10.18 17.75 8.72
CA GLY A 178 -9.61 17.00 9.85
C GLY A 178 -8.21 16.46 9.55
N VAL A 179 -7.38 16.33 10.60
CA VAL A 179 -5.98 15.88 10.47
C VAL A 179 -5.89 14.34 10.51
N MET A 180 -6.32 13.72 11.61
CA MET A 180 -6.16 12.27 11.79
C MET A 180 -7.33 11.46 11.22
N ALA A 181 -8.54 11.88 11.59
CA ALA A 181 -9.79 11.34 11.10
C ALA A 181 -10.58 12.48 10.48
N GLN A 182 -11.32 12.18 9.42
CA GLN A 182 -11.77 13.19 8.50
C GLN A 182 -13.21 13.02 8.07
N ASN A 183 -13.82 14.14 7.75
CA ASN A 183 -15.18 14.20 7.26
C ASN A 183 -15.22 13.76 5.79
N LEU A 184 -15.68 12.54 5.53
CA LEU A 184 -15.77 11.96 4.19
C LEU A 184 -16.57 12.84 3.22
N ALA A 185 -17.64 13.49 3.67
CA ALA A 185 -18.42 14.40 2.83
C ALA A 185 -17.62 15.64 2.41
N MET A 186 -16.73 16.14 3.28
CA MET A 186 -15.85 17.25 2.92
C MET A 186 -14.74 16.80 1.97
N THR A 187 -14.21 15.57 2.10
CA THR A 187 -13.21 15.07 1.14
C THR A 187 -13.74 15.05 -0.29
N VAL A 188 -15.01 14.70 -0.49
CA VAL A 188 -15.65 14.75 -1.81
C VAL A 188 -15.59 16.16 -2.40
N LYS A 189 -15.75 17.23 -1.60
CA LYS A 189 -15.62 18.61 -2.09
C LYS A 189 -14.19 18.97 -2.49
N TRP A 190 -13.19 18.29 -1.94
CA TRP A 190 -11.76 18.48 -2.26
C TRP A 190 -11.29 17.70 -3.49
N GLY A 191 -12.17 16.96 -4.17
CA GLY A 191 -11.83 16.35 -5.45
C GLY A 191 -11.41 14.89 -5.38
N THR A 192 -11.89 14.14 -4.38
CA THR A 192 -11.77 12.67 -4.40
C THR A 192 -12.50 12.06 -5.60
N ASN A 193 -12.12 10.83 -5.94
CA ASN A 193 -12.75 10.07 -6.99
C ASN A 193 -14.01 9.41 -6.41
N PHE A 194 -15.17 9.97 -6.74
CA PHE A 194 -16.47 9.48 -6.31
C PHE A 194 -17.39 9.45 -7.53
N GLY A 195 -17.81 8.26 -7.94
CA GLY A 195 -18.52 8.05 -9.21
C GLY A 195 -19.70 8.98 -9.45
N PRO A 196 -20.56 9.24 -8.46
CA PRO A 196 -21.66 10.19 -8.63
C PRO A 196 -21.26 11.60 -9.05
N ASP A 197 -20.05 12.07 -8.73
CA ASP A 197 -19.56 13.36 -9.19
C ASP A 197 -18.67 13.21 -10.44
N THR A 198 -17.77 12.22 -10.43
CA THR A 198 -16.80 12.01 -11.50
C THR A 198 -17.50 11.65 -12.82
N LEU A 199 -18.53 10.80 -12.76
CA LEU A 199 -19.27 10.30 -13.93
C LEU A 199 -20.32 11.30 -14.45
N THR A 200 -20.64 12.35 -13.70
CA THR A 200 -21.67 13.35 -14.06
C THR A 200 -21.09 14.73 -14.37
N GLY A 201 -19.84 14.80 -14.82
CA GLY A 201 -19.24 16.01 -15.37
C GLY A 201 -17.99 16.52 -14.64
N GLN A 202 -17.64 15.97 -13.47
CA GLN A 202 -16.43 16.35 -12.73
C GLN A 202 -15.26 15.40 -13.03
N TRP A 203 -15.01 15.12 -14.31
CA TRP A 203 -13.99 14.16 -14.79
C TRP A 203 -12.56 14.51 -14.35
N TRP A 204 -12.29 15.77 -14.02
CA TRP A 204 -11.01 16.22 -13.45
C TRP A 204 -10.66 15.50 -12.13
N ARG A 205 -11.66 14.92 -11.45
CA ARG A 205 -11.49 14.09 -10.25
C ARG A 205 -10.63 12.85 -10.47
N LEU A 206 -10.57 12.34 -11.70
CA LEU A 206 -9.67 11.25 -12.07
C LEU A 206 -8.21 11.59 -11.77
N LEU A 207 -7.84 12.87 -11.92
CA LEU A 207 -6.49 13.36 -11.67
C LEU A 207 -6.33 13.93 -10.27
N THR A 208 -7.26 14.79 -9.80
CA THR A 208 -7.09 15.47 -8.51
C THR A 208 -7.11 14.52 -7.33
N SER A 209 -7.87 13.42 -7.42
CA SER A 209 -7.95 12.40 -6.37
C SER A 209 -6.59 11.77 -6.02
N VAL A 210 -5.65 11.78 -6.95
CA VAL A 210 -4.25 11.32 -6.75
C VAL A 210 -3.52 12.18 -5.71
N PHE A 211 -3.98 13.43 -5.48
CA PHE A 211 -3.35 14.39 -4.57
C PHE A 211 -4.09 14.58 -3.25
N VAL A 212 -5.32 14.09 -3.14
CA VAL A 212 -6.16 14.17 -1.95
C VAL A 212 -5.86 12.99 -1.02
N HIS A 213 -5.77 13.23 0.29
CA HIS A 213 -5.37 12.19 1.25
C HIS A 213 -6.32 12.09 2.43
N PHE A 214 -6.52 10.85 2.89
CA PHE A 214 -7.52 10.51 3.89
C PHE A 214 -7.11 10.72 5.36
N GLY A 215 -5.99 11.37 5.60
CA GLY A 215 -5.45 11.58 6.94
C GLY A 215 -3.93 11.51 6.96
N LEU A 216 -3.34 11.89 8.09
CA LEU A 216 -1.89 12.11 8.17
C LEU A 216 -1.09 10.83 7.93
N ILE A 217 -1.49 9.72 8.54
CA ILE A 217 -0.79 8.43 8.37
C ILE A 217 -0.85 7.98 6.91
N HIS A 218 -2.01 8.14 6.26
CA HIS A 218 -2.17 7.79 4.85
C HIS A 218 -1.25 8.63 3.96
N LEU A 219 -1.17 9.95 4.19
CA LEU A 219 -0.23 10.82 3.50
C LEU A 219 1.23 10.40 3.75
N MET A 220 1.62 10.20 5.01
CA MET A 220 3.00 9.88 5.38
C MET A 220 3.49 8.59 4.71
N LEU A 221 2.67 7.53 4.70
CA LEU A 221 3.02 6.25 4.06
C LEU A 221 3.17 6.39 2.54
N ASN A 222 2.29 7.16 1.89
CA ASN A 222 2.42 7.46 0.46
C ASN A 222 3.68 8.26 0.15
N MET A 223 3.94 9.34 0.90
CA MET A 223 5.09 10.21 0.67
C MET A 223 6.42 9.51 0.95
N PHE A 224 6.47 8.67 1.99
CA PHE A 224 7.63 7.83 2.27
C PHE A 224 7.91 6.85 1.12
N THR A 225 6.86 6.20 0.61
CA THR A 225 6.99 5.25 -0.51
C THR A 225 7.39 5.98 -1.78
N LEU A 226 6.76 7.12 -2.09
CA LEU A 226 7.08 7.96 -3.24
C LEU A 226 8.51 8.50 -3.16
N TYR A 227 8.99 8.89 -1.97
CA TYR A 227 10.37 9.32 -1.78
C TYR A 227 11.38 8.22 -2.13
N GLN A 228 11.14 6.97 -1.72
CA GLN A 228 12.08 5.89 -1.99
C GLN A 228 11.99 5.40 -3.43
N ILE A 229 10.78 5.07 -3.87
CA ILE A 229 10.51 4.39 -5.13
C ILE A 229 10.42 5.39 -6.29
N GLY A 230 9.82 6.56 -6.07
CA GLY A 230 9.75 7.64 -7.05
C GLY A 230 11.14 8.14 -7.45
N ARG A 231 12.06 8.35 -6.49
CA ARG A 231 13.43 8.76 -6.81
C ARG A 231 14.19 7.72 -7.64
N LEU A 232 13.98 6.45 -7.37
CA LEU A 232 14.58 5.37 -8.16
C LEU A 232 13.99 5.38 -9.58
N ALA A 233 12.66 5.44 -9.70
CA ALA A 233 11.98 5.49 -10.99
C ALA A 233 12.38 6.73 -11.80
N GLU A 234 12.44 7.90 -11.18
CA GLU A 234 12.86 9.15 -11.80
C GLU A 234 14.30 9.08 -12.33
N ARG A 235 15.22 8.43 -11.63
CA ARG A 235 16.58 8.21 -12.13
C ARG A 235 16.63 7.28 -13.33
N LEU A 236 15.81 6.23 -13.34
CA LEU A 236 15.80 5.26 -14.41
C LEU A 236 15.08 5.80 -15.67
N TYR A 237 13.95 6.48 -15.49
CA TYR A 237 13.11 7.00 -16.58
C TYR A 237 13.43 8.44 -16.99
N GLY A 238 14.06 9.23 -16.12
CA GLY A 238 14.18 10.68 -16.28
C GLY A 238 12.92 11.40 -15.83
N SER A 239 13.03 12.66 -15.39
CA SER A 239 11.95 13.40 -14.71
C SER A 239 10.66 13.53 -15.52
N GLY A 240 10.73 13.94 -16.79
CA GLY A 240 9.52 14.10 -17.63
C GLY A 240 8.78 12.78 -17.88
N ARG A 241 9.52 11.70 -18.16
CA ARG A 241 8.92 10.38 -18.37
C ARG A 241 8.37 9.78 -17.07
N PHE A 242 9.04 10.04 -15.95
CA PHE A 242 8.54 9.65 -14.64
C PHE A 242 7.24 10.38 -14.28
N LEU A 243 7.13 11.68 -14.56
CA LEU A 243 5.87 12.41 -14.39
C LEU A 243 4.76 11.82 -15.25
N MET A 244 5.04 11.55 -16.52
CA MET A 244 4.05 10.92 -17.40
C MET A 244 3.62 9.54 -16.88
N LEU A 245 4.58 8.71 -16.43
CA LEU A 245 4.30 7.42 -15.80
C LEU A 245 3.41 7.56 -14.57
N TYR A 246 3.77 8.45 -13.65
CA TYR A 246 3.05 8.66 -12.39
C TYR A 246 1.63 9.17 -12.62
N LEU A 247 1.46 10.21 -13.43
CA LEU A 247 0.15 10.82 -13.68
C LEU A 247 -0.77 9.87 -14.47
N PHE A 248 -0.24 9.19 -15.48
CA PHE A 248 -1.01 8.21 -16.24
C PHE A 248 -1.43 7.01 -15.38
N ALA A 249 -0.54 6.50 -14.55
CA ALA A 249 -0.87 5.46 -13.58
C ALA A 249 -1.94 5.91 -12.58
N GLY A 250 -1.86 7.16 -12.11
CA GLY A 250 -2.88 7.74 -11.24
C GLY A 250 -4.26 7.75 -11.91
N VAL A 251 -4.34 8.26 -13.14
CA VAL A 251 -5.59 8.34 -13.90
C VAL A 251 -6.16 6.97 -14.23
N THR A 252 -5.33 6.03 -14.70
CA THR A 252 -5.77 4.65 -14.98
C THR A 252 -6.21 3.90 -13.72
N GLY A 253 -5.57 4.16 -12.58
CA GLY A 253 -6.05 3.72 -11.27
C GLY A 253 -7.44 4.29 -10.96
N SER A 254 -7.63 5.60 -11.08
CA SER A 254 -8.93 6.25 -10.85
C SER A 254 -10.03 5.72 -11.78
N ILE A 255 -9.70 5.42 -13.04
CA ILE A 255 -10.64 4.81 -13.99
C ILE A 255 -11.02 3.39 -13.54
N ALA A 256 -10.03 2.55 -13.21
CA ALA A 256 -10.29 1.18 -12.77
C ALA A 256 -11.11 1.13 -11.47
N SER A 257 -10.85 2.06 -10.54
CA SER A 257 -11.66 2.27 -9.34
C SER A 257 -13.14 2.51 -9.67
N LEU A 258 -13.43 3.42 -10.61
CA LEU A 258 -14.80 3.71 -11.04
C LEU A 258 -15.48 2.55 -11.74
N LEU A 259 -14.74 1.82 -12.57
CA LEU A 259 -15.26 0.65 -13.26
C LEU A 259 -15.60 -0.49 -12.30
N TRP A 260 -14.81 -0.65 -11.24
CA TRP A 260 -15.01 -1.72 -10.28
C TRP A 260 -16.09 -1.35 -9.25
N HIS A 261 -15.96 -0.19 -8.60
CA HIS A 261 -16.81 0.22 -7.48
C HIS A 261 -17.10 1.73 -7.51
N PRO A 262 -18.01 2.21 -8.37
CA PRO A 262 -18.26 3.64 -8.58
C PRO A 262 -18.78 4.38 -7.34
N MET A 263 -19.33 3.66 -6.36
CA MET A 263 -19.86 4.23 -5.12
C MET A 263 -18.83 4.35 -3.99
N ILE A 264 -17.61 3.81 -4.18
CA ILE A 264 -16.53 3.99 -3.21
C ILE A 264 -15.92 5.38 -3.40
N ASN A 265 -15.75 6.09 -2.30
CA ASN A 265 -14.99 7.33 -2.27
C ASN A 265 -13.49 6.99 -2.20
N SER A 266 -12.74 7.27 -3.27
CA SER A 266 -11.34 6.88 -3.41
C SER A 266 -10.42 8.09 -3.58
N ALA A 267 -9.27 8.05 -2.92
CA ALA A 267 -8.26 9.11 -2.99
C ALA A 267 -6.90 8.62 -2.52
N GLY A 268 -5.85 9.30 -2.97
CA GLY A 268 -4.48 9.10 -2.54
C GLY A 268 -3.52 8.81 -3.69
N ALA A 269 -2.24 9.08 -3.44
CA ALA A 269 -1.17 8.82 -4.39
C ALA A 269 -0.94 7.32 -4.69
N SER A 270 -1.53 6.42 -3.90
CA SER A 270 -1.20 4.99 -3.93
C SER A 270 -1.44 4.34 -5.29
N GLY A 271 -2.50 4.70 -6.03
CA GLY A 271 -2.73 4.17 -7.38
C GLY A 271 -1.59 4.51 -8.34
N ALA A 272 -1.14 5.77 -8.31
CA ALA A 272 0.02 6.22 -9.08
C ALA A 272 1.31 5.52 -8.65
N ILE A 273 1.53 5.36 -7.33
CA ILE A 273 2.70 4.64 -6.77
C ILE A 273 2.70 3.16 -7.22
N PHE A 274 1.55 2.50 -7.25
CA PHE A 274 1.41 1.15 -7.80
C PHE A 274 1.81 1.08 -9.27
N GLY A 275 1.49 2.10 -10.07
CA GLY A 275 1.99 2.17 -11.43
C GLY A 275 3.49 2.46 -11.53
N VAL A 276 4.06 3.23 -10.60
CA VAL A 276 5.53 3.36 -10.51
C VAL A 276 6.17 2.00 -10.21
N PHE A 277 5.59 1.19 -9.33
CA PHE A 277 6.03 -0.21 -9.13
C PHE A 277 5.91 -1.04 -10.41
N GLY A 278 4.80 -0.91 -11.14
CA GLY A 278 4.60 -1.58 -12.44
C GLY A 278 5.66 -1.20 -13.48
N GLY A 279 5.93 0.09 -13.62
CA GLY A 279 6.98 0.59 -14.52
C GLY A 279 8.37 0.09 -14.10
N LEU A 280 8.72 0.19 -12.82
CA LEU A 280 9.99 -0.34 -12.30
C LEU A 280 10.13 -1.85 -12.52
N LEU A 281 9.05 -2.62 -12.36
CA LEU A 281 9.06 -4.05 -12.66
C LEU A 281 9.39 -4.29 -14.13
N VAL A 282 8.74 -3.57 -15.05
CA VAL A 282 9.05 -3.64 -16.48
C VAL A 282 10.52 -3.28 -16.74
N PHE A 283 11.02 -2.19 -16.15
CA PHE A 283 12.41 -1.77 -16.33
C PHE A 283 13.39 -2.86 -15.88
N VAL A 284 13.20 -3.42 -14.68
CA VAL A 284 14.06 -4.46 -14.10
C VAL A 284 13.98 -5.78 -14.87
N LEU A 285 12.86 -6.05 -15.55
CA LEU A 285 12.73 -7.23 -16.42
C LEU A 285 13.39 -7.01 -17.79
N LYS A 286 13.09 -5.90 -18.45
CA LYS A 286 13.55 -5.56 -19.81
C LYS A 286 15.05 -5.26 -19.86
N TYR A 287 15.56 -4.51 -18.89
CA TYR A 287 16.98 -4.09 -18.82
C TYR A 287 17.78 -4.82 -17.75
N ARG A 288 17.37 -6.04 -17.38
CA ARG A 288 18.03 -6.87 -16.35
C ARG A 288 19.53 -7.09 -16.56
N HIS A 289 19.98 -7.05 -17.81
CA HIS A 289 21.38 -7.25 -18.19
C HIS A 289 22.23 -5.98 -18.06
N GLU A 290 21.60 -4.81 -18.01
CA GLU A 290 22.28 -3.53 -17.82
C GLU A 290 22.43 -3.14 -16.34
N LEU A 291 21.70 -3.85 -15.48
CA LEU A 291 21.73 -3.72 -14.03
C LEU A 291 22.72 -4.73 -13.43
N PRO A 292 23.38 -4.39 -12.32
CA PRO A 292 24.09 -5.40 -11.53
C PRO A 292 23.12 -6.53 -11.14
N LYS A 293 23.56 -7.79 -11.31
CA LYS A 293 22.69 -8.97 -11.14
C LYS A 293 22.02 -9.00 -9.77
N SER A 294 22.79 -8.75 -8.71
CA SER A 294 22.29 -8.64 -7.34
C SER A 294 21.21 -7.56 -7.18
N ILE A 295 21.40 -6.37 -7.76
CA ILE A 295 20.40 -5.29 -7.72
C ILE A 295 19.15 -5.68 -8.50
N ALA A 296 19.29 -6.25 -9.70
CA ALA A 296 18.15 -6.66 -10.52
C ALA A 296 17.28 -7.70 -9.80
N VAL A 297 17.89 -8.71 -9.18
CA VAL A 297 17.17 -9.72 -8.39
C VAL A 297 16.53 -9.10 -7.15
N GLN A 298 17.28 -8.31 -6.38
CA GLN A 298 16.78 -7.68 -5.16
C GLN A 298 15.58 -6.76 -5.45
N GLN A 299 15.68 -5.89 -6.46
CA GLN A 299 14.62 -4.97 -6.83
C GLN A 299 13.38 -5.73 -7.32
N ARG A 300 13.56 -6.73 -8.19
CA ARG A 300 12.45 -7.58 -8.65
C ARG A 300 11.70 -8.23 -7.49
N VAL A 301 12.43 -8.88 -6.58
CA VAL A 301 11.82 -9.55 -5.42
C VAL A 301 11.14 -8.53 -4.51
N SER A 302 11.79 -7.41 -4.20
CA SER A 302 11.24 -6.38 -3.31
C SER A 302 9.96 -5.77 -3.89
N ILE A 303 9.94 -5.46 -5.19
CA ILE A 303 8.76 -4.91 -5.87
C ILE A 303 7.61 -5.93 -5.84
N LEU A 304 7.87 -7.19 -6.20
CA LEU A 304 6.82 -8.23 -6.20
C LEU A 304 6.27 -8.49 -4.80
N VAL A 305 7.12 -8.53 -3.77
CA VAL A 305 6.70 -8.69 -2.38
C VAL A 305 5.85 -7.50 -1.92
N LEU A 306 6.25 -6.26 -2.24
CA LEU A 306 5.50 -5.07 -1.88
C LEU A 306 4.14 -5.00 -2.58
N ILE A 307 4.07 -5.31 -3.87
CA ILE A 307 2.81 -5.39 -4.63
C ILE A 307 1.91 -6.45 -3.99
N GLY A 308 2.41 -7.67 -3.80
CA GLY A 308 1.63 -8.78 -3.24
C GLY A 308 1.12 -8.50 -1.84
N TYR A 309 1.98 -7.95 -0.97
CA TYR A 309 1.60 -7.57 0.40
C TYR A 309 0.51 -6.50 0.42
N ASN A 310 0.67 -5.40 -0.34
CA ASN A 310 -0.29 -4.29 -0.30
C ASN A 310 -1.64 -4.69 -0.90
N LEU A 311 -1.68 -5.48 -1.98
CA LEU A 311 -2.94 -5.98 -2.54
C LEU A 311 -3.66 -6.91 -1.56
N LEU A 312 -2.93 -7.84 -0.94
CA LEU A 312 -3.49 -8.75 0.08
C LEU A 312 -4.02 -7.97 1.30
N TYR A 313 -3.26 -6.98 1.75
CA TYR A 313 -3.68 -6.08 2.83
C TYR A 313 -4.94 -5.30 2.44
N GLY A 314 -5.01 -4.78 1.21
CA GLY A 314 -6.19 -4.09 0.69
C GLY A 314 -7.43 -4.98 0.58
N PHE A 315 -7.28 -6.25 0.19
CA PHE A 315 -8.42 -7.18 0.11
C PHE A 315 -8.97 -7.56 1.50
N THR A 316 -8.17 -7.38 2.55
CA THR A 316 -8.54 -7.72 3.93
C THR A 316 -8.97 -6.51 4.77
N HIS A 317 -8.77 -5.28 4.29
CA HIS A 317 -9.06 -4.05 5.04
C HIS A 317 -10.06 -3.15 4.28
N PRO A 318 -11.29 -2.98 4.80
CA PRO A 318 -12.27 -2.06 4.22
C PRO A 318 -11.73 -0.62 4.13
N GLY A 319 -12.06 0.07 3.04
CA GLY A 319 -11.62 1.45 2.79
C GLY A 319 -10.33 1.55 1.96
N ILE A 320 -9.72 0.44 1.57
CA ILE A 320 -8.63 0.39 0.60
C ILE A 320 -9.18 0.06 -0.78
N ASP A 321 -8.84 0.90 -1.75
CA ASP A 321 -9.28 0.74 -3.12
C ASP A 321 -8.29 -0.09 -3.95
N ASN A 322 -8.52 -1.40 -3.96
CA ASN A 322 -7.74 -2.32 -4.78
C ASN A 322 -7.98 -2.15 -6.29
N GLY A 323 -9.12 -1.57 -6.69
CA GLY A 323 -9.35 -1.24 -8.09
C GLY A 323 -8.39 -0.15 -8.56
N ALA A 324 -8.19 0.88 -7.74
CA ALA A 324 -7.17 1.90 -8.00
C ALA A 324 -5.75 1.33 -8.03
N HIS A 325 -5.40 0.42 -7.12
CA HIS A 325 -4.07 -0.21 -7.09
C HIS A 325 -3.81 -1.08 -8.32
N LEU A 326 -4.78 -1.92 -8.70
CA LEU A 326 -4.63 -2.81 -9.86
C LEU A 326 -4.62 -2.00 -11.16
N GLY A 327 -5.52 -1.03 -11.32
CA GLY A 327 -5.56 -0.15 -12.49
C GLY A 327 -4.27 0.65 -12.65
N GLY A 328 -3.76 1.22 -11.55
CA GLY A 328 -2.51 1.95 -11.55
C GLY A 328 -1.32 1.05 -11.89
N LEU A 329 -1.26 -0.16 -11.32
CA LEU A 329 -0.23 -1.16 -11.63
C LEU A 329 -0.23 -1.51 -13.13
N LEU A 330 -1.40 -1.81 -13.70
CA LEU A 330 -1.55 -2.15 -15.11
C LEU A 330 -1.20 -0.96 -16.02
N GLY A 331 -1.66 0.25 -15.71
CA GLY A 331 -1.29 1.46 -16.43
C GLY A 331 0.21 1.74 -16.40
N GLY A 332 0.84 1.50 -15.24
CA GLY A 332 2.28 1.59 -15.06
C GLY A 332 3.07 0.53 -15.85
N VAL A 333 2.59 -0.71 -15.92
CA VAL A 333 3.17 -1.77 -16.76
C VAL A 333 3.06 -1.37 -18.24
N LEU A 334 1.87 -0.97 -18.68
CA LEU A 334 1.60 -0.58 -20.06
C LEU A 334 2.53 0.55 -20.52
N LEU A 335 2.56 1.65 -19.77
CA LEU A 335 3.41 2.80 -20.11
C LEU A 335 4.89 2.53 -19.82
N GLY A 336 5.19 1.64 -18.88
CA GLY A 336 6.54 1.15 -18.62
C GLY A 336 7.13 0.41 -19.82
N LEU A 337 6.34 -0.38 -20.56
CA LEU A 337 6.81 -1.12 -21.74
C LEU A 337 7.30 -0.19 -22.84
N THR A 338 6.63 0.96 -23.00
CA THR A 338 6.93 1.96 -24.02
C THR A 338 8.03 2.91 -23.57
N LEU A 339 8.01 3.39 -22.32
CA LEU A 339 8.95 4.40 -21.83
C LEU A 339 10.29 3.83 -21.35
N ALA A 340 10.34 2.57 -20.91
CA ALA A 340 11.58 1.99 -20.41
C ALA A 340 12.62 2.00 -21.53
N SER A 341 13.76 2.62 -21.23
CA SER A 341 14.88 2.82 -22.16
C SER A 341 16.19 2.35 -21.52
N SER A 342 17.18 2.06 -22.36
CA SER A 342 18.52 1.65 -21.93
C SER A 342 19.16 2.67 -20.98
N LEU A 343 20.01 2.18 -20.07
CA LEU A 343 20.92 2.98 -19.26
C LEU A 343 22.13 3.48 -20.05
N ASN A 344 22.36 2.95 -21.27
CA ASN A 344 23.35 3.51 -22.18
C ASN A 344 22.82 4.84 -22.76
N PRO A 345 23.50 5.99 -22.54
CA PRO A 345 23.04 7.29 -23.00
C PRO A 345 22.82 7.37 -24.52
N THR A 346 23.73 6.80 -25.32
CA THR A 346 23.65 6.82 -26.78
C THR A 346 22.45 6.03 -27.28
N ALA A 347 22.23 4.83 -26.75
CA ALA A 347 21.07 4.01 -27.11
C ALA A 347 19.76 4.68 -26.68
N ARG A 348 19.75 5.31 -25.49
CA ARG A 348 18.61 6.04 -24.95
C ARG A 348 18.21 7.22 -25.83
N THR A 349 19.16 8.06 -26.25
CA THR A 349 18.88 9.25 -27.08
C THR A 349 18.29 8.88 -28.43
N LYS A 350 18.77 7.78 -29.05
CA LYS A 350 18.27 7.32 -30.36
C LYS A 350 16.77 7.03 -30.35
N VAL A 351 16.29 6.31 -29.34
CA VAL A 351 14.86 5.90 -29.27
C VAL A 351 14.00 6.89 -28.47
N ALA A 352 14.60 7.99 -27.97
CA ALA A 352 13.96 8.78 -26.95
C ALA A 352 12.70 9.51 -27.43
N LEU A 353 12.78 10.11 -28.62
CA LEU A 353 11.70 10.87 -29.20
C LEU A 353 10.55 9.93 -29.61
N GLU A 354 10.86 8.87 -30.36
CA GLU A 354 9.89 7.88 -30.83
C GLU A 354 9.11 7.23 -29.67
N SER A 355 9.82 6.74 -28.66
CA SER A 355 9.21 6.16 -27.45
C SER A 355 8.31 7.16 -26.73
N THR A 356 8.71 8.43 -26.66
CA THR A 356 7.93 9.49 -26.01
C THR A 356 6.68 9.82 -26.82
N LEU A 357 6.80 10.00 -28.14
CA LEU A 357 5.67 10.27 -29.03
C LEU A 357 4.66 9.12 -29.02
N PHE A 358 5.13 7.87 -29.10
CA PHE A 358 4.26 6.69 -29.00
C PHE A 358 3.53 6.64 -27.66
N SER A 359 4.25 6.93 -26.57
CA SER A 359 3.66 6.96 -25.23
C SER A 359 2.63 8.09 -25.08
N CYS A 360 2.89 9.28 -25.63
CA CYS A 360 1.92 10.37 -25.68
C CYS A 360 0.67 9.99 -26.47
N ALA A 361 0.83 9.34 -27.63
CA ALA A 361 -0.29 8.85 -28.43
C ALA A 361 -1.10 7.78 -27.67
N LEU A 362 -0.43 6.87 -26.97
CA LEU A 362 -1.07 5.86 -26.12
C LEU A 362 -1.84 6.49 -24.96
N VAL A 363 -1.23 7.45 -24.26
CA VAL A 363 -1.89 8.21 -23.18
C VAL A 363 -3.13 8.89 -23.74
N LEU A 364 -3.03 9.59 -24.87
CA LEU A 364 -4.15 10.26 -25.50
C LEU A 364 -5.25 9.27 -25.90
N ALA A 365 -4.89 8.13 -26.50
CA ALA A 365 -5.85 7.10 -26.89
C ALA A 365 -6.61 6.54 -25.69
N VAL A 366 -5.91 6.23 -24.59
CA VAL A 366 -6.53 5.74 -23.35
C VAL A 366 -7.40 6.81 -22.71
N LEU A 367 -6.95 8.07 -22.67
CA LEU A 367 -7.75 9.18 -22.15
C LEU A 367 -9.01 9.39 -22.99
N ILE A 368 -8.93 9.36 -24.32
CA ILE A 368 -10.12 9.45 -25.19
C ILE A 368 -11.03 8.26 -24.96
N ALA A 369 -10.51 7.04 -25.00
CA ALA A 369 -11.31 5.82 -24.80
C ALA A 369 -11.99 5.77 -23.43
N SER A 370 -11.39 6.39 -22.41
CA SER A 370 -11.94 6.43 -21.05
C SER A 370 -12.88 7.61 -20.84
N VAL A 371 -12.52 8.82 -21.30
CA VAL A 371 -13.29 10.05 -21.08
C VAL A 371 -14.49 10.14 -22.03
N TYR A 372 -14.40 9.61 -23.26
CA TYR A 372 -15.49 9.69 -24.23
C TYR A 372 -16.77 8.98 -23.77
N PRO A 373 -16.73 7.72 -23.27
CA PRO A 373 -17.91 7.08 -22.68
C PRO A 373 -18.40 7.79 -21.43
N LEU A 374 -17.48 8.33 -20.60
CA LEU A 374 -17.82 9.06 -19.38
C LEU A 374 -18.56 10.37 -19.67
N ALA A 375 -18.07 11.14 -20.64
CA ALA A 375 -18.69 12.39 -21.07
C ALA A 375 -20.06 12.16 -21.74
N ARG A 376 -20.27 10.97 -22.33
CA ARG A 376 -21.50 10.57 -23.02
C ARG A 376 -22.34 9.54 -22.27
N SER A 377 -22.13 9.37 -20.96
CA SER A 377 -23.02 8.56 -20.14
C SER A 377 -24.46 9.02 -20.36
N SER A 378 -25.37 8.09 -20.67
CA SER A 378 -26.78 8.44 -20.91
C SER A 378 -27.36 9.17 -19.70
N GLU A 379 -28.33 10.05 -19.94
CA GLU A 379 -29.06 10.73 -18.86
C GLU A 379 -29.62 9.71 -17.85
N THR A 380 -30.08 8.56 -18.35
CA THR A 380 -30.53 7.44 -17.54
C THR A 380 -29.48 6.87 -16.58
N ALA A 381 -28.24 6.70 -17.03
CA ALA A 381 -27.15 6.20 -16.18
C ALA A 381 -26.78 7.23 -15.11
N ARG A 382 -26.81 8.52 -15.45
CA ARG A 382 -26.55 9.61 -14.49
C ARG A 382 -27.61 9.66 -13.41
N GLU A 383 -28.88 9.62 -13.78
CA GLU A 383 -30.00 9.61 -12.82
C GLU A 383 -29.92 8.40 -11.87
N GLU A 384 -29.59 7.21 -12.39
CA GLU A 384 -29.45 6.02 -11.56
C GLU A 384 -28.28 6.13 -10.56
N ILE A 385 -27.13 6.62 -10.99
CA ILE A 385 -25.97 6.81 -10.12
C ILE A 385 -26.27 7.88 -9.06
N GLN A 386 -26.92 8.99 -9.44
CA GLN A 386 -27.31 10.04 -8.52
C GLN A 386 -28.33 9.55 -7.49
N PHE A 387 -29.30 8.73 -7.90
CA PHE A 387 -30.23 8.10 -6.97
C PHE A 387 -29.51 7.19 -5.96
N ARG A 388 -28.58 6.34 -6.41
CA ARG A 388 -27.78 5.49 -5.50
C ARG A 388 -26.95 6.33 -4.53
N ALA A 389 -26.38 7.44 -4.99
CA ALA A 389 -25.63 8.37 -4.15
C ALA A 389 -26.52 9.03 -3.09
N LEU A 390 -27.72 9.46 -3.50
CA LEU A 390 -28.72 10.00 -2.60
C LEU A 390 -29.05 8.99 -1.49
N VAL A 391 -29.38 7.75 -1.85
CA VAL A 391 -29.71 6.69 -0.87
C VAL A 391 -28.59 6.53 0.18
N LEU A 392 -27.33 6.48 -0.24
CA LEU A 392 -26.19 6.40 0.70
C LEU A 392 -26.08 7.64 1.60
N SER A 393 -26.38 8.82 1.06
CA SER A 393 -26.29 10.08 1.81
C SER A 393 -27.39 10.25 2.88
N LEU A 394 -28.52 9.54 2.74
CA LEU A 394 -29.66 9.65 3.66
C LEU A 394 -29.44 8.90 4.98
N GLY A 395 -28.65 7.82 4.97
CA GLY A 395 -28.45 6.93 6.12
C GLY A 395 -28.02 7.63 7.42
N PRO A 396 -27.03 8.55 7.42
CA PRO A 396 -26.65 9.28 8.62
C PRO A 396 -27.79 10.12 9.23
N THR A 397 -28.58 10.78 8.38
CA THR A 397 -29.74 11.60 8.80
C THR A 397 -30.86 10.72 9.35
N GLU A 398 -31.14 9.60 8.69
CA GLU A 398 -32.09 8.60 9.16
C GLU A 398 -31.70 8.08 10.56
N GLN A 399 -30.46 7.61 10.72
CA GLN A 399 -29.96 7.10 12.00
C GLN A 399 -30.00 8.16 13.11
N LYS A 400 -29.64 9.40 12.80
CA LYS A 400 -29.73 10.52 13.74
C LYS A 400 -31.19 10.75 14.16
N THR A 401 -32.10 10.82 13.20
CA THR A 401 -33.54 11.04 13.46
C THR A 401 -34.15 9.92 14.31
N MET A 402 -33.77 8.66 14.04
CA MET A 402 -34.19 7.52 14.86
C MET A 402 -33.67 7.62 16.30
N LYS A 403 -32.41 8.03 16.49
CA LYS A 403 -31.84 8.23 17.84
C LYS A 403 -32.53 9.34 18.60
N GLU A 404 -32.84 10.46 17.95
CA GLU A 404 -33.58 11.59 18.53
C GLU A 404 -34.98 11.16 18.97
N MET A 405 -35.72 10.45 18.10
CA MET A 405 -37.03 9.91 18.46
C MET A 405 -36.96 8.96 19.66
N ALA A 406 -36.00 8.02 19.65
CA ALA A 406 -35.82 7.08 20.75
C ALA A 406 -35.45 7.78 22.07
N ALA A 407 -34.69 8.87 22.02
CA ALA A 407 -34.35 9.67 23.20
C ALA A 407 -35.58 10.38 23.77
N LEU A 408 -36.44 10.96 22.92
CA LEU A 408 -37.69 11.62 23.33
C LEU A 408 -38.66 10.62 23.99
N LEU A 409 -38.82 9.43 23.41
CA LEU A 409 -39.73 8.40 23.94
C LEU A 409 -39.29 7.81 25.30
N ARG A 410 -38.03 8.00 25.70
CA ARG A 410 -37.51 7.56 27.02
C ARG A 410 -37.72 8.59 28.12
N GLN A 411 -38.13 9.81 27.79
CA GLN A 411 -38.32 10.85 28.78
C GLN A 411 -39.57 10.59 29.63
N PRO A 412 -39.58 11.01 30.91
CA PRO A 412 -40.75 10.86 31.78
C PRO A 412 -41.98 11.62 31.23
N THR A 413 -43.13 10.95 31.20
CA THR A 413 -44.43 11.50 30.75
C THR A 413 -45.41 11.71 31.92
N ASP A 414 -44.89 11.84 33.14
CA ASP A 414 -45.60 11.93 34.41
C ASP A 414 -46.49 13.17 34.53
N THR A 415 -46.09 14.31 33.95
CA THR A 415 -46.87 15.56 34.00
C THR A 415 -47.43 15.96 32.63
N PRO A 416 -48.60 16.63 32.58
CA PRO A 416 -49.15 17.18 31.33
C PRO A 416 -48.16 18.10 30.58
N GLY A 417 -47.40 18.92 31.32
CA GLY A 417 -46.39 19.80 30.73
C GLY A 417 -45.26 19.05 30.03
N LYS A 418 -44.70 18.01 30.67
CA LYS A 418 -43.67 17.16 30.04
C LYS A 418 -44.20 16.43 28.81
N ARG A 419 -45.42 15.88 28.88
CA ARG A 419 -46.11 15.27 27.73
C ARG A 419 -46.25 16.24 26.55
N ALA A 420 -46.73 17.46 26.82
CA ALA A 420 -46.86 18.49 25.80
C ALA A 420 -45.51 18.86 25.17
N MET A 421 -44.44 19.03 25.97
CA MET A 421 -43.10 19.31 25.45
C MET A 421 -42.58 18.20 24.53
N ILE A 422 -42.71 16.93 24.94
CA ILE A 422 -42.29 15.79 24.11
C ILE A 422 -43.09 15.73 22.81
N ALA A 423 -44.42 15.89 22.89
CA ALA A 423 -45.29 15.89 21.71
C ALA A 423 -44.93 17.02 20.74
N ILE A 424 -44.65 18.22 21.25
CA ILE A 424 -44.19 19.37 20.46
C ILE A 424 -42.82 19.08 19.82
N ALA A 425 -41.87 18.53 20.57
CA ALA A 425 -40.54 18.17 20.05
C ALA A 425 -40.63 17.15 18.90
N ILE A 426 -41.45 16.10 19.07
CA ILE A 426 -41.68 15.13 17.98
C ILE A 426 -42.24 15.83 16.73
N SER A 427 -43.24 16.70 16.90
CA SER A 427 -43.90 17.39 15.79
C SER A 427 -43.04 18.46 15.12
N ARG A 428 -42.21 19.18 15.88
CA ARG A 428 -41.40 20.30 15.37
C ARG A 428 -39.97 19.92 14.98
N GLU A 429 -39.43 18.86 15.54
CA GLU A 429 -38.02 18.47 15.33
C GLU A 429 -37.91 17.16 14.57
N VAL A 430 -38.65 16.12 14.94
CA VAL A 430 -38.51 14.77 14.35
C VAL A 430 -39.29 14.61 13.03
N VAL A 431 -40.58 14.94 13.03
CA VAL A 431 -41.44 14.81 11.83
C VAL A 431 -40.89 15.57 10.62
N PRO A 432 -40.36 16.81 10.76
CA PRO A 432 -39.75 17.52 9.63
C PRO A 432 -38.52 16.83 9.05
N GLN A 433 -37.73 16.09 9.84
CA GLN A 433 -36.58 15.32 9.31
C GLN A 433 -37.07 14.16 8.43
N TRP A 434 -38.09 13.42 8.87
CA TRP A 434 -38.72 12.38 8.04
C TRP A 434 -39.35 12.95 6.77
N ASN A 435 -39.97 14.13 6.84
CA ASN A 435 -40.46 14.81 5.64
C ASN A 435 -39.31 15.15 4.68
N LYS A 436 -38.17 15.64 5.18
CA LYS A 436 -37.00 15.90 4.33
C LYS A 436 -36.48 14.63 3.66
N LEU A 437 -36.39 13.52 4.39
CA LEU A 437 -35.98 12.22 3.85
C LEU A 437 -36.95 11.74 2.75
N TYR A 438 -38.26 11.80 3.02
CA TYR A 438 -39.30 11.45 2.06
C TYR A 438 -39.21 12.31 0.79
N THR A 439 -39.23 13.64 0.95
CA THR A 439 -39.19 14.58 -0.19
C THR A 439 -37.92 14.44 -1.01
N ALA A 440 -36.79 14.15 -0.39
CA ALA A 440 -35.53 13.91 -1.12
C ALA A 440 -35.65 12.69 -2.06
N VAL A 441 -36.21 11.58 -1.58
CA VAL A 441 -36.41 10.38 -2.40
C VAL A 441 -37.50 10.60 -3.46
N ASP A 442 -38.59 11.26 -3.09
CA ASP A 442 -39.74 11.50 -3.96
C ASP A 442 -39.35 12.34 -5.19
N ASN A 443 -38.60 13.42 -4.95
CA ASN A 443 -38.09 14.32 -5.98
C ASN A 443 -36.96 13.72 -6.82
N ALA A 444 -36.35 12.61 -6.38
CA ALA A 444 -35.26 12.01 -7.12
C ALA A 444 -35.75 11.41 -8.44
N ARG A 445 -35.12 11.81 -9.55
CA ARG A 445 -35.44 11.27 -10.88
C ARG A 445 -34.88 9.87 -11.03
N LEU A 446 -35.68 8.98 -11.62
CA LEU A 446 -35.28 7.65 -12.01
C LEU A 446 -35.93 7.30 -13.34
N PRO A 447 -35.20 6.64 -14.26
CA PRO A 447 -35.78 6.13 -15.50
C PRO A 447 -36.89 5.12 -15.20
N ALA A 448 -37.95 5.12 -16.02
CA ALA A 448 -39.13 4.26 -15.83
C ALA A 448 -38.83 2.75 -15.81
N ASN A 449 -37.71 2.33 -16.39
CA ASN A 449 -37.27 0.93 -16.42
C ASN A 449 -36.11 0.65 -15.44
N SER A 450 -35.81 1.57 -14.53
CA SER A 450 -34.68 1.39 -13.62
C SER A 450 -34.98 0.32 -12.57
N PRO A 451 -34.05 -0.60 -12.29
CA PRO A 451 -34.20 -1.56 -11.19
C PRO A 451 -34.30 -0.86 -9.82
N GLN A 452 -33.87 0.40 -9.72
CA GLN A 452 -33.94 1.19 -8.49
C GLN A 452 -35.36 1.67 -8.16
N ILE A 453 -36.36 1.50 -9.03
CA ILE A 453 -37.75 1.88 -8.74
C ILE A 453 -38.29 1.11 -7.53
N VAL A 454 -37.93 -0.18 -7.39
CA VAL A 454 -38.35 -0.99 -6.24
C VAL A 454 -37.74 -0.42 -4.95
N VAL A 455 -36.47 0.00 -5.00
CA VAL A 455 -35.79 0.66 -3.87
C VAL A 455 -36.47 1.98 -3.53
N LYS A 456 -36.73 2.84 -4.53
CA LYS A 456 -37.43 4.12 -4.34
C LYS A 456 -38.80 3.91 -3.68
N SER A 457 -39.60 2.98 -4.19
CA SER A 457 -40.94 2.69 -3.66
C SER A 457 -40.90 2.17 -2.22
N ALA A 458 -39.99 1.23 -1.91
CA ALA A 458 -39.83 0.71 -0.56
C ALA A 458 -39.39 1.81 0.43
N MET A 459 -38.47 2.69 0.03
CA MET A 459 -38.04 3.82 0.86
C MET A 459 -39.16 4.84 1.09
N LEU A 460 -39.96 5.16 0.07
CA LEU A 460 -41.08 6.09 0.23
C LEU A 460 -42.13 5.55 1.20
N ARG A 461 -42.48 4.26 1.10
CA ARG A 461 -43.38 3.61 2.06
C ARG A 461 -42.81 3.62 3.47
N TYR A 462 -41.56 3.19 3.62
CA TYR A 462 -40.88 3.21 4.91
C TYR A 462 -40.85 4.60 5.56
N PHE A 463 -40.47 5.65 4.81
CA PHE A 463 -40.45 7.01 5.35
C PHE A 463 -41.85 7.57 5.61
N ASP A 464 -42.86 7.17 4.83
CA ASP A 464 -44.26 7.51 5.07
C ASP A 464 -44.79 6.87 6.37
N ASP A 465 -44.44 5.60 6.62
CA ASP A 465 -44.79 4.92 7.86
C ASP A 465 -44.12 5.58 9.06
N MET A 466 -42.82 5.91 8.96
CA MET A 466 -42.09 6.57 10.02
C MET A 466 -42.67 7.95 10.37
N ARG A 467 -43.02 8.77 9.37
CA ARG A 467 -43.66 10.08 9.64
C ARG A 467 -45.06 9.92 10.23
N LYS A 468 -45.86 8.95 9.78
CA LYS A 468 -47.19 8.65 10.33
C LYS A 468 -47.10 8.17 11.77
N MET A 469 -46.20 7.22 12.06
CA MET A 469 -45.94 6.73 13.41
C MET A 469 -45.49 7.85 14.36
N CYS A 470 -44.62 8.76 13.91
CA CYS A 470 -44.19 9.91 14.73
C CYS A 470 -45.37 10.83 15.06
N ARG A 471 -46.24 11.14 14.07
CA ARG A 471 -47.45 11.95 14.30
C ARG A 471 -48.42 11.29 15.28
N LEU A 472 -48.71 10.01 15.09
CA LEU A 472 -49.58 9.25 15.99
C LEU A 472 -48.99 9.18 17.41
N SER A 473 -47.69 8.94 17.53
CA SER A 473 -47.00 8.92 18.83
C SER A 473 -47.07 10.28 19.53
N SER A 474 -46.89 11.38 18.78
CA SER A 474 -47.06 12.74 19.31
C SER A 474 -48.47 12.97 19.85
N MET A 475 -49.50 12.57 19.10
CA MET A 475 -50.90 12.68 19.54
C MET A 475 -51.21 11.82 20.77
N MET A 476 -50.69 10.59 20.81
CA MET A 476 -50.85 9.69 21.95
C MET A 476 -50.18 10.22 23.20
N ILE A 477 -48.95 10.76 23.09
CA ILE A 477 -48.22 11.34 24.21
C ILE A 477 -48.91 12.61 24.71
N ALA A 478 -49.48 13.43 23.82
CA ALA A 478 -50.21 14.63 24.22
C ALA A 478 -51.52 14.33 24.97
N ARG A 479 -52.14 13.18 24.72
CA ARG A 479 -53.39 12.73 25.36
C ARG A 479 -53.14 12.06 26.71
N GLU A 480 -54.23 11.85 27.45
CA GLU A 480 -54.26 11.21 28.79
C GLU A 480 -53.54 9.85 28.84
N PRO A 481 -53.14 9.36 30.04
CA PRO A 481 -52.21 8.23 30.18
C PRO A 481 -52.71 6.89 29.64
N THR A 482 -54.00 6.73 29.35
CA THR A 482 -54.55 5.53 28.74
C THR A 482 -54.41 5.57 27.21
N PRO A 483 -53.63 4.66 26.60
CA PRO A 483 -53.45 4.65 25.15
C PRO A 483 -54.75 4.29 24.44
N ASP A 484 -55.15 5.10 23.45
CA ASP A 484 -56.25 4.79 22.54
C ASP A 484 -55.96 3.47 21.79
N PRO A 485 -56.76 2.40 22.01
CA PRO A 485 -56.52 1.10 21.37
C PRO A 485 -56.49 1.15 19.85
N ALA A 486 -57.27 2.05 19.23
CA ALA A 486 -57.31 2.19 17.77
C ALA A 486 -56.03 2.83 17.24
N LEU A 487 -55.52 3.88 17.89
CA LEU A 487 -54.24 4.49 17.54
C LEU A 487 -53.08 3.50 17.75
N LEU A 488 -53.14 2.71 18.81
CA LEU A 488 -52.13 1.71 19.14
C LEU A 488 -52.12 0.55 18.12
N ALA A 489 -53.28 0.16 17.61
CA ALA A 489 -53.39 -0.78 16.49
C ALA A 489 -52.79 -0.20 15.20
N GLN A 490 -53.08 1.05 14.85
CA GLN A 490 -52.50 1.72 13.67
C GLN A 490 -50.97 1.79 13.75
N VAL A 491 -50.40 2.17 14.91
CA VAL A 491 -48.95 2.20 15.12
C VAL A 491 -48.34 0.81 14.95
N LYS A 492 -49.00 -0.26 15.44
CA LYS A 492 -48.54 -1.64 15.23
C LYS A 492 -48.52 -2.03 13.75
N THR A 493 -49.55 -1.67 12.98
CA THR A 493 -49.61 -1.93 11.54
C THR A 493 -48.50 -1.21 10.79
N LEU A 494 -48.31 0.09 11.03
CA LEU A 494 -47.24 0.88 10.41
C LEU A 494 -45.85 0.36 10.80
N LYS A 495 -45.69 -0.12 12.04
CA LYS A 495 -44.44 -0.75 12.48
C LYS A 495 -44.20 -2.07 11.72
N SER A 496 -45.24 -2.87 11.48
CA SER A 496 -45.11 -4.10 10.71
C SER A 496 -44.71 -3.82 9.26
N ASP A 497 -45.39 -2.88 8.60
CA ASP A 497 -45.08 -2.51 7.21
C ASP A 497 -43.66 -1.92 7.09
N SER A 498 -43.28 -1.00 7.99
CA SER A 498 -41.92 -0.44 7.98
C SER A 498 -40.82 -1.49 8.15
N MET A 499 -41.05 -2.52 8.97
CA MET A 499 -40.12 -3.66 9.10
C MET A 499 -40.05 -4.52 7.83
N GLU A 500 -41.18 -4.70 7.14
CA GLU A 500 -41.22 -5.39 5.84
C GLU A 500 -40.45 -4.60 4.78
N GLN A 501 -40.65 -3.29 4.69
CA GLN A 501 -39.90 -2.45 3.75
C GLN A 501 -38.40 -2.46 4.05
N ILE A 502 -37.98 -2.46 5.32
CA ILE A 502 -36.57 -2.63 5.70
C ILE A 502 -36.04 -3.99 5.20
N ALA A 503 -36.80 -5.07 5.37
CA ALA A 503 -36.39 -6.39 4.91
C ALA A 503 -36.20 -6.42 3.38
N VAL A 504 -37.11 -5.80 2.62
CA VAL A 504 -36.98 -5.62 1.16
C VAL A 504 -35.70 -4.85 0.83
N LEU A 505 -35.44 -3.73 1.49
CA LEU A 505 -34.23 -2.92 1.26
C LEU A 505 -32.95 -3.71 1.57
N GLN A 506 -32.95 -4.52 2.64
CA GLN A 506 -31.82 -5.37 3.00
C GLN A 506 -31.58 -6.49 1.97
N GLN A 507 -32.64 -7.13 1.47
CA GLN A 507 -32.55 -8.14 0.41
C GLN A 507 -31.99 -7.55 -0.88
N LEU A 508 -32.49 -6.38 -1.30
CA LEU A 508 -32.01 -5.67 -2.49
C LEU A 508 -30.55 -5.24 -2.36
N ALA A 509 -30.14 -4.79 -1.16
CA ALA A 509 -28.75 -4.46 -0.88
C ALA A 509 -27.83 -5.70 -0.92
N ALA A 510 -28.30 -6.85 -0.44
CA ALA A 510 -27.55 -8.11 -0.49
C ALA A 510 -27.40 -8.64 -1.92
N ALA A 511 -28.45 -8.59 -2.74
CA ALA A 511 -28.41 -8.98 -4.15
C ALA A 511 -27.40 -8.14 -4.94
N ASN A 512 -27.37 -6.82 -4.71
CA ASN A 512 -26.39 -5.92 -5.34
C ASN A 512 -24.94 -6.20 -4.91
N LYS A 513 -24.70 -6.68 -3.68
CA LYS A 513 -23.35 -7.07 -3.23
C LYS A 513 -22.87 -8.38 -3.86
N GLN A 514 -23.78 -9.29 -4.22
CA GLN A 514 -23.43 -10.57 -4.86
C GLN A 514 -23.22 -10.42 -6.37
N GLY A 515 -23.97 -9.53 -7.04
CA GLY A 515 -23.80 -9.26 -8.48
C GLY A 515 -22.50 -8.53 -8.87
N GLY A 516 -21.83 -7.86 -7.92
CA GLY A 516 -20.54 -7.19 -8.15
C GLY A 516 -19.28 -8.06 -7.93
N ARG A 517 -19.44 -9.38 -7.77
CA ARG A 517 -18.34 -10.35 -7.61
C ARG A 517 -18.02 -11.14 -8.88
N HIS A 518 -18.64 -10.83 -10.01
CA HIS A 518 -18.40 -11.49 -11.30
C HIS A 518 -17.58 -10.62 -12.25
#